data_AF-A0A9D2SDK7-F1
#
_entry.id   AF-A0A9D2SDK7-F1
#
_cell.length_a   1.000
_cell.length_b   1.000
_cell.length_c   1.000
_cell.angle_alpha   90.00
_cell.angle_beta   90.00
_cell.angle_gamma   90.00
#
_symmetry.space_group_name_H-M   'P 1'
#
loop_
_entity.id
_entity.type
_entity.pdbx_description
1 polymer ?
#
loop_
_entity_poly.entity_id
_entity_poly.type
_entity_poly.pdbx_seq_one_letter_code
_entity_poly.pdbx_strand_id
1 'polypeptide(L)'
;AESPSDRYKPSVGRAIWGWQWTSNGRIAGIRGAVDFNVCYQDPVEWSEDEKEAGVIHTVSVADVWTRAQAEEVQRQLAAIGIQGVVHKVQILE
;
A
#
# COMPACT_ATOMS: atom_id res chain seq x y z
N ALA A 1 -24.57 -0.96 -14.99
CA ALA A 1 -25.62 -0.33 -14.16
C ALA A 1 -25.47 1.17 -14.34
N GLU A 2 -26.57 1.88 -14.53
CA GLU A 2 -26.53 3.36 -14.52
C GLU A 2 -26.12 3.82 -13.11
N SER A 3 -25.26 4.84 -13.04
CA SER A 3 -24.86 5.44 -11.77
C SER A 3 -26.08 6.05 -11.06
N PRO A 4 -26.15 6.01 -9.71
CA PRO A 4 -27.27 6.59 -8.99
C PRO A 4 -27.32 8.11 -9.20
N SER A 5 -28.52 8.67 -9.22
CA SER A 5 -28.68 10.12 -9.31
C SER A 5 -28.13 10.81 -8.05
N ASP A 6 -27.31 11.85 -8.23
CA ASP A 6 -26.72 12.63 -7.14
C ASP A 6 -27.74 13.27 -6.19
N ARG A 7 -29.01 13.40 -6.60
CA ARG A 7 -30.10 13.87 -5.72
C ARG A 7 -30.33 12.99 -4.48
N TYR A 8 -29.90 11.74 -4.54
CA TYR A 8 -29.99 10.78 -3.42
C TYR A 8 -28.69 10.64 -2.64
N LYS A 9 -27.65 11.40 -2.99
CA LYS A 9 -26.37 11.40 -2.28
C LYS A 9 -26.61 11.79 -0.82
N PRO A 10 -26.11 11.01 0.16
CA PRO A 10 -26.33 11.29 1.56
C PRO A 10 -25.63 12.59 1.97
N SER A 11 -26.36 13.46 2.68
CA SER A 11 -25.80 14.66 3.31
C SER A 11 -25.41 14.34 4.74
N VAL A 12 -24.11 14.30 5.02
CA VAL A 12 -23.55 13.95 6.34
C VAL A 12 -22.73 15.10 6.95
N GLY A 13 -22.91 16.32 6.45
CA GLY A 13 -22.22 17.52 6.95
C GLY A 13 -20.73 17.61 6.62
N ARG A 14 -20.22 16.71 5.77
CA ARG A 14 -18.83 16.69 5.28
C ARG A 14 -18.75 16.05 3.90
N ALA A 15 -17.63 16.22 3.21
CA ALA A 15 -17.34 15.46 2.01
C ALA A 15 -17.32 13.96 2.32
N ILE A 16 -17.90 13.15 1.42
CA ILE A 16 -17.88 11.69 1.50
C ILE A 16 -16.98 11.14 0.40
N TRP A 17 -16.20 10.13 0.75
CA TRP A 17 -15.21 9.51 -0.14
C TRP A 17 -15.84 8.45 -1.04
N GLY A 18 -16.88 7.80 -0.54
CA GLY A 18 -17.70 6.89 -1.32
C GLY A 18 -19.11 6.79 -0.75
N TRP A 19 -19.99 6.18 -1.54
CA TRP A 19 -21.38 5.97 -1.21
C TRP A 19 -21.86 4.60 -1.70
N GLN A 20 -22.22 3.71 -0.78
CA GLN A 20 -22.95 2.49 -1.09
C GLN A 20 -24.43 2.83 -1.32
N TRP A 21 -24.89 2.72 -2.56
CA TRP A 21 -26.24 3.15 -2.94
C TRP A 21 -27.23 1.99 -3.08
N THR A 22 -26.75 0.74 -3.15
CA THR A 22 -27.59 -0.46 -3.05
C THR A 22 -26.80 -1.64 -2.52
N SER A 23 -27.45 -2.51 -1.75
CA SER A 23 -26.96 -3.82 -1.32
C SER A 23 -27.57 -4.99 -2.09
N ASN A 24 -28.39 -4.68 -3.11
CA ASN A 24 -29.15 -5.65 -3.88
C ASN A 24 -28.72 -5.68 -5.36
N GLY A 25 -27.50 -5.25 -5.67
CA GLY A 25 -26.94 -5.33 -7.01
C GLY A 25 -26.78 -6.77 -7.51
N ARG A 26 -26.58 -6.93 -8.82
CA ARG A 26 -26.30 -8.21 -9.48
C ARG A 26 -25.20 -8.03 -10.51
N ILE A 27 -24.17 -8.88 -10.45
CA ILE A 27 -23.08 -8.96 -11.41
C ILE A 27 -23.05 -10.38 -11.97
N ALA A 28 -23.00 -10.51 -13.29
CA ALA A 28 -22.86 -11.81 -13.94
C ALA A 28 -21.59 -12.53 -13.45
N GLY A 29 -21.72 -13.80 -13.05
CA GLY A 29 -20.62 -14.59 -12.51
C GLY A 29 -20.43 -14.49 -10.99
N ILE A 30 -21.09 -13.55 -10.31
CA ILE A 30 -21.11 -13.48 -8.84
C ILE A 30 -22.46 -14.01 -8.33
N ARG A 31 -22.41 -15.05 -7.50
CA ARG A 31 -23.61 -15.59 -6.85
C ARG A 31 -23.99 -14.74 -5.64
N GLY A 32 -25.24 -14.33 -5.57
CA GLY A 32 -25.78 -13.55 -4.45
C GLY A 32 -25.96 -12.07 -4.78
N ALA A 33 -26.44 -11.33 -3.80
CA ALA A 33 -26.53 -9.88 -3.89
C ALA A 33 -25.15 -9.25 -3.69
N VAL A 34 -24.87 -8.18 -4.43
CA VAL A 34 -23.64 -7.40 -4.30
C VAL A 34 -23.95 -5.95 -3.99
N ASP A 35 -23.05 -5.32 -3.25
CA ASP A 35 -23.10 -3.91 -2.97
C ASP A 35 -22.59 -3.10 -4.17
N PHE A 36 -23.32 -2.07 -4.57
CA PHE A 36 -22.81 -1.08 -5.53
C PHE A 36 -22.47 0.22 -4.82
N ASN A 37 -21.27 0.69 -5.12
CA ASN A 37 -20.67 1.88 -4.52
C ASN A 37 -20.34 2.90 -5.63
N VAL A 38 -20.49 4.18 -5.32
CA VAL A 38 -19.85 5.28 -6.06
C VAL A 38 -18.60 5.67 -5.28
N CYS A 39 -17.44 5.64 -5.93
CA CYS A 39 -16.21 6.21 -5.39
C CYS A 39 -16.07 7.63 -5.95
N TYR A 40 -15.86 8.62 -5.08
CA TYR A 40 -15.65 10.01 -5.49
C TYR A 40 -14.17 10.39 -5.58
N GLN A 41 -13.28 9.46 -5.22
CA GLN A 41 -11.85 9.59 -5.47
C GLN A 41 -11.47 8.82 -6.72
N ASP A 42 -10.49 9.34 -7.46
CA ASP A 42 -9.90 8.63 -8.58
C ASP A 42 -9.09 7.44 -8.02
N PRO A 43 -9.42 6.19 -8.37
CA PRO A 43 -8.63 5.03 -7.96
C PRO A 43 -7.16 5.10 -8.42
N VAL A 44 -6.86 5.90 -9.45
CA VAL A 44 -5.49 6.14 -9.92
C VAL A 44 -4.67 6.89 -8.87
N GLU A 45 -5.26 7.85 -8.16
CA GLU A 45 -4.58 8.58 -7.06
C GLU A 45 -4.16 7.67 -5.91
N TRP A 46 -4.80 6.50 -5.75
CA TRP A 46 -4.41 5.52 -4.73
C TRP A 46 -3.25 4.62 -5.16
N SER A 47 -2.92 4.63 -6.45
CA SER A 47 -1.80 3.87 -7.03
C SER A 47 -0.54 4.72 -7.21
N GLU A 48 -0.66 6.03 -6.99
CA GLU A 48 0.47 6.95 -6.90
C GLU A 48 1.12 6.84 -5.52
N ASP A 49 1.69 5.67 -5.23
CA ASP A 49 3.01 5.71 -4.61
C ASP A 49 3.86 6.49 -5.63
N GLU A 50 4.23 7.74 -5.33
CA GLU A 50 5.29 8.43 -6.06
C GLU A 50 6.59 7.62 -5.89
N LYS A 51 6.71 6.52 -6.63
CA LYS A 51 7.93 5.76 -6.78
C LYS A 51 8.82 6.62 -7.64
N GLU A 52 9.54 7.54 -7.00
CA GLU A 52 10.57 8.32 -7.66
C GLU A 52 11.52 7.35 -8.35
N ALA A 53 11.59 7.42 -9.68
CA ALA A 53 12.33 6.46 -10.48
C ALA A 53 13.82 6.53 -10.10
N GLY A 54 14.35 5.42 -9.59
CA GLY A 54 15.74 5.34 -9.14
C GLY A 54 15.98 5.65 -7.66
N VAL A 55 14.93 5.87 -6.86
CA VAL A 55 15.05 6.09 -5.41
C VAL A 55 14.71 4.84 -4.62
N ILE A 56 15.56 4.50 -3.67
CA ILE A 56 15.33 3.46 -2.66
C ILE A 56 15.24 4.14 -1.29
N HIS A 57 14.05 4.14 -0.69
CA HIS A 57 13.89 4.51 0.71
C HIS A 57 14.33 3.33 1.58
N THR A 58 15.37 3.51 2.40
CA THR A 58 15.89 2.48 3.30
C THR A 58 15.92 2.97 4.74
N VAL A 59 15.51 2.11 5.67
CA VAL A 59 15.79 2.28 7.10
C VAL A 59 16.99 1.39 7.42
N SER A 60 18.17 1.98 7.56
CA SER A 60 19.38 1.26 7.97
C SER A 60 19.55 1.37 9.48
N VAL A 61 19.46 0.23 10.18
CA VAL A 61 19.80 0.12 11.60
C VAL A 61 21.17 -0.54 11.69
N ALA A 62 22.18 0.20 12.15
CA ALA A 62 23.49 -0.37 12.46
C ALA A 62 23.49 -0.85 13.92
N ASP A 63 23.20 -2.12 14.14
CA ASP A 63 23.15 -2.75 15.46
C ASP A 63 24.45 -3.48 15.82
N VAL A 64 25.41 -3.57 14.89
CA VAL A 64 26.67 -4.31 15.05
C VAL A 64 27.89 -3.47 14.65
N TRP A 65 29.00 -3.65 15.36
CA TRP A 65 30.24 -2.88 15.14
C TRP A 65 31.28 -3.65 14.29
N THR A 66 31.13 -4.97 14.18
CA THR A 66 32.13 -5.82 13.50
C THR A 66 31.59 -6.43 12.22
N ARG A 67 32.50 -6.62 11.25
CA ARG A 67 32.20 -7.29 9.99
C ARG A 67 31.65 -8.71 10.20
N ALA A 68 32.20 -9.46 11.15
CA ALA A 68 31.79 -10.83 11.43
C ALA A 68 30.31 -10.90 11.89
N GLN A 69 29.89 -9.97 12.75
CA GLN A 69 28.49 -9.89 13.18
C GLN A 69 27.57 -9.52 12.01
N ALA A 70 27.97 -8.56 11.16
CA ALA A 70 27.19 -8.17 9.99
C ALA A 70 27.01 -9.33 8.99
N GLU A 71 28.06 -10.12 8.75
CA GLU A 71 28.03 -11.30 7.88
C GLU A 71 27.20 -12.45 8.48
N GLU A 72 27.13 -12.59 9.81
CA GLU A 72 26.25 -13.56 10.48
C GLU A 72 24.78 -13.18 10.31
N VAL A 73 24.41 -11.92 10.55
CA VAL A 73 23.04 -11.42 10.32
C VAL A 73 22.66 -11.56 8.85
N GLN A 74 23.55 -11.22 7.91
CA GLN A 74 23.32 -11.42 6.48
C GLN A 74 23.02 -12.89 6.15
N ARG A 75 23.75 -13.85 6.75
CA ARG A 75 23.50 -15.29 6.55
C ARG A 75 22.13 -15.71 7.07
N GLN A 76 21.74 -15.25 8.25
CA GLN A 76 20.45 -15.56 8.86
C GLN A 76 19.28 -15.02 8.03
N LEU A 77 19.41 -13.80 7.50
CA LEU A 77 18.41 -13.20 6.60
C LEU A 77 18.35 -13.91 5.24
N ALA A 78 19.50 -14.29 4.68
CA ALA A 78 19.54 -15.04 3.43
C ALA A 78 18.83 -16.41 3.56
N ALA A 79 18.91 -17.06 4.73
CA ALA A 79 18.23 -18.33 4.99
C ALA A 79 16.68 -18.23 4.94
N ILE A 80 16.12 -17.03 5.12
CA ILE A 80 14.68 -16.76 4.99
C ILE A 80 14.30 -16.07 3.67
N GLY A 81 15.23 -16.06 2.70
CA GLY A 81 14.99 -15.51 1.35
C GLY A 81 15.25 -14.00 1.22
N ILE A 82 15.81 -13.34 2.24
CA ILE A 82 16.14 -11.92 2.20
C ILE A 82 17.62 -11.76 1.81
N GLN A 83 17.87 -11.38 0.55
CA GLN A 83 19.23 -11.10 0.07
C GLN A 83 19.65 -9.68 0.48
N GLY A 84 20.79 -9.56 1.16
CA GLY A 84 21.36 -8.27 1.58
C GLY A 84 22.84 -8.15 1.25
N VAL A 85 23.39 -6.95 1.42
CA VAL A 85 24.82 -6.63 1.24
C VAL A 85 25.37 -6.01 2.52
N VAL A 86 26.59 -6.39 2.91
CA VAL A 86 27.28 -5.78 4.05
C VAL A 86 27.99 -4.50 3.59
N HIS A 87 27.57 -3.36 4.13
CA HIS A 87 28.22 -2.06 3.90
C HIS A 87 29.15 -1.73 5.06
N LYS A 88 30.37 -1.26 4.75
CA LYS A 88 31.26 -0.66 5.74
C LYS A 88 30.97 0.84 5.83
N VAL A 89 30.48 1.29 6.98
CA VAL A 89 30.30 2.72 7.27
C VAL A 89 31.46 3.17 8.16
N GLN A 90 32.12 4.26 7.79
CA GLN A 90 33.18 4.88 8.58
C GLN A 90 32.66 6.19 9.18
N ILE A 91 32.74 6.31 10.50
CA ILE A 91 32.49 7.57 11.19
C ILE A 91 33.76 8.41 11.06
N LEU A 92 33.63 9.59 10.48
CA LEU A 92 34.70 10.59 10.43
C LEU A 92 34.42 11.61 11.55
N GLU A 93 35.44 11.92 12.34
CA GLU A 93 35.43 13.00 13.35
C GLU A 93 35.64 14.36 12.69
#